data_AF-A0A8W7PC15-F1
#
_entry.id   AF-A0A8W7PC15-F1
#
_cell.length_a   1.000
_cell.length_b   1.000
_cell.length_c   1.000
_cell.angle_alpha   90.00
_cell.angle_beta   90.00
_cell.angle_gamma   90.00
#
_symmetry.space_group_name_H-M   'P 1'
#
loop_
_entity.id
_entity.type
_entity.pdbx_description
1 polymer ?
#
loop_
_entity_poly.entity_id
_entity_poly.type
_entity_poly.pdbx_seq_one_letter_code
_entity_poly.pdbx_strand_id
1 'polypeptide(L)'
;MNVAKALRNEYPEATIILAGDHDIHTDGSTNIGKELAEKAALAVDGWVSLPPATTLCDWDDFRQQYGLEATKTAFNQQRYKPSIMPIPLTRIDYTAPEFNTSLPLRKGSDGFDTRQDYLIKGYLPSSSVASAYGASGSYKSFLAVSWGCHIATGKPWAGKPVTQGAVIYVVGEGGIGVPRRIRAWEQTINGGSPIDALYRVDCPIFPASPESVQQVIQAASDVKAATGMPIRLIILDTLARCFGGSDENAAKDMGAFIQGCDYIKA
;
A
#
# COMPACT_ATOMS: atom_id res chain seq x y z
N MET A 1 -19.31 4.26 -20.62
CA MET A 1 -19.80 3.84 -21.94
C MET A 1 -20.72 4.95 -22.46
N ASN A 2 -20.47 5.51 -23.65
CA ASN A 2 -21.12 6.74 -24.12
C ASN A 2 -22.54 6.43 -24.64
N VAL A 3 -23.58 7.14 -24.18
CA VAL A 3 -25.01 6.82 -24.45
C VAL A 3 -25.32 6.70 -25.95
N ALA A 4 -24.75 7.59 -26.77
CA ALA A 4 -24.92 7.54 -28.22
C ALA A 4 -24.44 6.20 -28.83
N LYS A 5 -23.30 5.69 -28.37
CA LYS A 5 -22.76 4.40 -28.85
C LYS A 5 -23.65 3.22 -28.44
N ALA A 6 -24.26 3.28 -27.26
CA ALA A 6 -25.22 2.27 -26.84
C ALA A 6 -26.47 2.27 -27.75
N LEU A 7 -27.02 3.44 -28.05
CA LEU A 7 -28.18 3.58 -28.94
C LEU A 7 -27.90 3.12 -30.38
N ARG A 8 -26.70 3.40 -30.92
CA ARG A 8 -26.31 2.91 -32.25
C ARG A 8 -26.14 1.40 -32.30
N ASN A 9 -25.67 0.77 -31.23
CA ASN A 9 -25.57 -0.67 -31.15
C ASN A 9 -26.94 -1.35 -31.06
N GLU A 10 -27.89 -0.74 -30.35
CA GLU A 10 -29.25 -1.26 -30.19
C GLU A 10 -30.11 -1.03 -31.45
N TYR A 11 -29.91 0.09 -32.15
CA TYR A 11 -30.65 0.45 -33.37
C TYR A 11 -29.70 0.82 -34.53
N PRO A 12 -29.12 -0.18 -35.21
CA PRO A 12 -28.09 0.05 -36.25
C PRO A 12 -28.57 0.92 -37.41
N GLU A 13 -29.80 0.70 -37.88
CA GLU A 13 -30.40 1.36 -39.05
C GLU A 13 -31.14 2.66 -38.72
N ALA A 14 -31.28 3.02 -37.43
CA ALA A 14 -32.04 4.21 -37.05
C ALA A 14 -31.30 5.50 -37.41
N THR A 15 -32.04 6.52 -37.85
CA THR A 15 -31.46 7.86 -38.00
C THR A 15 -31.34 8.50 -36.62
N ILE A 16 -30.11 8.62 -36.11
CA ILE A 16 -29.84 9.26 -34.81
C ILE A 16 -29.57 10.75 -35.04
N ILE A 17 -30.32 11.59 -34.33
CA ILE A 17 -30.20 13.06 -34.40
C ILE A 17 -29.94 13.57 -32.99
N LEU A 18 -28.81 14.27 -32.82
CA LEU A 18 -28.37 14.87 -31.57
C LEU A 18 -28.88 16.31 -31.55
N ALA A 19 -29.89 16.55 -30.72
CA ALA A 19 -30.39 17.89 -30.43
C ALA A 19 -29.44 18.53 -29.41
N GLY A 20 -28.69 19.56 -29.82
CA GLY A 20 -27.77 20.29 -28.93
C GLY A 20 -28.29 21.68 -28.59
N ASP A 21 -27.75 22.24 -27.51
CA ASP A 21 -28.07 23.60 -27.06
C ASP A 21 -27.35 24.65 -27.91
N HIS A 22 -28.03 25.76 -28.21
CA HIS A 22 -27.45 26.86 -28.97
C HIS A 22 -27.07 28.04 -28.07
N ASP A 23 -26.08 27.82 -27.21
CA ASP A 23 -25.54 28.85 -26.34
C ASP A 23 -24.53 29.75 -27.05
N ILE A 24 -24.99 30.90 -27.55
CA ILE A 24 -24.15 31.96 -28.11
C ILE A 24 -23.64 32.86 -26.99
N HIS A 25 -22.36 32.76 -26.66
CA HIS A 25 -21.72 33.60 -25.65
C HIS A 25 -21.06 34.84 -26.30
N THR A 26 -21.26 36.03 -25.73
CA THR A 26 -20.73 37.31 -26.26
C THR A 26 -19.23 37.49 -26.06
N ASP A 27 -18.59 36.61 -25.27
CA ASP A 27 -17.16 36.62 -24.93
C ASP A 27 -16.31 35.77 -25.89
N GLY A 28 -16.92 35.13 -26.89
CA GLY A 28 -16.25 34.24 -27.84
C GLY A 28 -15.93 32.85 -27.27
N SER A 29 -16.44 32.50 -26.08
CA SER A 29 -16.30 31.16 -25.52
C SER A 29 -17.09 30.13 -26.34
N THR A 30 -16.54 28.91 -26.42
CA THR A 30 -17.09 27.86 -27.29
C THR A 30 -18.40 27.32 -26.73
N ASN A 31 -19.39 27.12 -27.61
CA ASN A 31 -20.63 26.47 -27.24
C ASN A 31 -20.38 24.98 -26.92
N ILE A 32 -20.36 24.66 -25.63
CA ILE A 32 -20.10 23.32 -25.10
C ILE A 32 -21.20 22.34 -25.55
N GLY A 33 -22.46 22.77 -25.58
CA GLY A 33 -23.60 21.95 -26.03
C GLY A 33 -23.45 21.52 -27.49
N LYS A 34 -23.06 22.44 -28.36
CA LYS A 34 -22.73 22.16 -29.77
C LYS A 34 -21.56 21.20 -29.90
N GLU A 35 -20.45 21.43 -29.19
CA GLU A 35 -19.28 20.53 -29.29
C GLU A 35 -19.58 19.10 -28.85
N LEU A 36 -20.34 18.94 -27.76
CA LEU A 36 -20.70 17.62 -27.25
C LEU A 36 -21.67 16.91 -28.19
N ALA A 37 -22.65 17.62 -28.75
CA ALA A 37 -23.56 17.09 -29.76
C ALA A 37 -22.82 16.64 -31.03
N GLU A 38 -21.86 17.43 -31.51
CA GLU A 38 -21.01 17.09 -32.66
C GLU A 38 -20.12 15.87 -32.38
N LYS A 39 -19.46 15.80 -31.21
CA LYS A 39 -18.65 14.64 -30.80
C LYS A 39 -19.49 13.36 -30.70
N ALA A 40 -20.69 13.46 -30.15
CA ALA A 40 -21.60 12.33 -30.02
C ALA A 40 -22.15 11.87 -31.38
N ALA A 41 -22.51 12.82 -32.27
CA ALA A 41 -22.95 12.53 -33.63
C ALA A 41 -21.84 11.88 -34.47
N LEU A 42 -20.60 12.39 -34.41
CA LEU A 42 -19.44 11.79 -35.08
C LEU A 42 -19.19 10.34 -34.62
N ALA A 43 -19.38 10.05 -33.34
CA ALA A 43 -19.17 8.72 -32.80
C ALA A 43 -20.18 7.66 -33.28
N VAL A 44 -21.28 8.07 -33.91
CA VAL A 44 -22.39 7.19 -34.30
C VAL A 44 -22.89 7.41 -35.73
N ASP A 45 -22.15 8.16 -36.55
CA ASP A 45 -22.62 8.66 -37.86
C ASP A 45 -24.04 9.27 -37.77
N GLY A 46 -24.23 10.11 -36.75
CA GLY A 46 -25.46 10.83 -36.46
C GLY A 46 -25.50 12.22 -37.08
N TRP A 47 -26.67 12.84 -37.01
CA TRP A 47 -26.90 14.22 -37.41
C TRP A 47 -26.92 15.13 -36.17
N VAL A 48 -26.64 16.42 -36.35
CA VAL A 48 -26.78 17.43 -35.29
C VAL A 48 -27.87 18.42 -35.70
N SER A 49 -28.67 18.88 -34.72
CA SER A 49 -29.66 19.94 -34.91
C SER A 49 -29.62 20.91 -33.73
N LEU A 50 -29.53 22.20 -34.03
CA LEU A 50 -29.51 23.30 -33.04
C LEU A 50 -30.69 24.23 -33.34
N PRO A 51 -31.25 24.94 -32.35
CA PRO A 51 -32.32 25.90 -32.60
C PRO A 51 -31.83 27.16 -33.35
N PRO A 52 -32.66 27.77 -34.23
CA PRO A 52 -32.37 29.06 -34.87
C PRO A 52 -32.45 30.17 -33.83
N ALA A 53 -31.32 30.64 -33.29
CA ALA A 53 -31.34 31.71 -32.31
C ALA A 53 -30.19 32.70 -32.50
N THR A 54 -30.43 33.94 -32.08
CA THR A 54 -29.43 35.02 -31.93
C THR A 54 -28.99 35.20 -30.47
N THR A 55 -29.51 34.37 -29.55
CA THR A 55 -29.29 34.38 -28.09
C THR A 55 -29.27 32.95 -27.56
N LEU A 56 -28.87 32.75 -26.29
CA LEU A 56 -28.95 31.46 -25.59
C LEU A 56 -30.37 30.89 -25.71
N CYS A 57 -30.52 29.69 -26.29
CA CYS A 57 -31.81 29.07 -26.55
C CYS A 57 -31.64 27.55 -26.74
N ASP A 58 -32.49 26.77 -26.08
CA ASP A 58 -32.65 25.35 -26.35
C ASP A 58 -33.92 25.06 -27.20
N TRP A 59 -34.14 23.79 -27.55
CA TRP A 59 -35.31 23.40 -28.35
C TRP A 59 -36.64 23.50 -27.61
N ASP A 60 -36.64 23.43 -26.27
CA ASP A 60 -37.85 23.63 -25.47
C ASP A 60 -38.25 25.10 -25.43
N ASP A 61 -37.29 26.01 -25.26
CA ASP A 61 -37.46 27.46 -25.33
C ASP A 61 -38.01 27.88 -26.70
N PHE A 62 -37.42 27.38 -27.79
CA PHE A 62 -37.89 27.66 -29.14
C PHE A 62 -39.33 27.17 -29.36
N ARG A 63 -39.68 26.01 -28.79
CA ARG A 63 -41.05 25.48 -28.83
C ARG A 63 -42.03 26.36 -28.07
N GLN A 64 -41.67 26.83 -26.89
CA GLN A 64 -42.52 27.70 -26.08
C GLN A 64 -42.78 29.04 -26.78
N GLN A 65 -41.78 29.57 -27.49
CA GLN A 65 -41.89 30.87 -28.16
C GLN A 65 -42.62 30.82 -29.50
N TYR A 66 -42.35 29.81 -30.34
CA TYR A 66 -42.84 29.76 -31.72
C TYR A 66 -43.87 28.66 -32.00
N GLY A 67 -44.12 27.80 -31.00
CA GLY A 67 -45.06 26.69 -31.10
C GLY A 67 -44.48 25.45 -31.79
N LEU A 68 -45.26 24.36 -31.73
CA LEU A 68 -44.82 23.02 -32.12
C LEU A 68 -44.53 22.88 -33.62
N GLU A 69 -45.36 23.47 -34.48
CA GLU A 69 -45.25 23.30 -35.94
C GLU A 69 -44.05 24.07 -36.52
N ALA A 70 -43.75 25.25 -35.98
CA ALA A 70 -42.54 26.00 -36.33
C ALA A 70 -41.29 25.26 -35.86
N THR A 71 -41.32 24.67 -34.67
CA THR A 71 -40.22 23.90 -34.09
C THR A 71 -39.88 22.67 -34.91
N LYS A 72 -40.88 21.87 -35.31
CA LYS A 72 -40.66 20.69 -36.18
C LYS A 72 -40.01 21.07 -37.50
N THR A 73 -40.49 22.17 -38.10
CA THR A 73 -39.97 22.67 -39.38
C THR A 73 -38.51 23.10 -39.23
N ALA A 74 -38.22 23.93 -38.23
CA ALA A 74 -36.87 24.40 -37.92
C ALA A 74 -35.92 23.25 -37.59
N PHE A 75 -36.35 22.29 -36.76
CA PHE A 75 -35.56 21.14 -36.35
C PHE A 75 -35.12 20.26 -37.52
N ASN A 76 -35.96 20.15 -38.55
CA ASN A 76 -35.64 19.40 -39.77
C ASN A 76 -34.71 20.17 -40.70
N GLN A 77 -34.90 21.49 -40.80
CA GLN A 77 -34.10 22.35 -41.68
C GLN A 77 -32.68 22.61 -41.15
N GLN A 78 -32.49 22.67 -39.84
CA GLN A 78 -31.20 22.95 -39.20
C GLN A 78 -30.33 21.70 -38.97
N ARG A 79 -30.69 20.57 -39.60
CA ARG A 79 -29.90 19.35 -39.52
C ARG A 79 -28.66 19.46 -40.39
N TYR A 80 -27.51 19.20 -39.81
CA TYR A 80 -26.26 19.07 -40.55
C TYR A 80 -25.48 17.84 -40.10
N LYS A 81 -24.66 17.29 -41.00
CA LYS A 81 -23.65 16.30 -40.64
C LYS A 81 -22.36 17.04 -40.27
N PRO A 82 -21.79 16.82 -39.07
CA PRO A 82 -20.51 17.42 -38.72
C PRO A 82 -19.43 16.87 -39.67
N SER A 83 -18.77 17.76 -40.43
CA SER A 83 -17.65 17.39 -41.28
C SER A 83 -16.42 17.11 -40.42
N ILE A 84 -15.77 15.96 -40.66
CA ILE A 84 -14.48 15.62 -40.06
C ILE A 84 -13.47 16.70 -40.49
N MET A 85 -13.19 17.69 -39.65
CA MET A 85 -11.85 18.27 -39.67
C MET A 85 -10.96 17.18 -39.09
N PRO A 86 -10.01 16.60 -39.85
CA PRO A 86 -9.03 15.72 -39.27
C PRO A 86 -8.15 16.59 -38.37
N ILE A 87 -8.57 16.78 -37.12
CA ILE A 87 -7.61 17.03 -36.05
C ILE A 87 -6.75 15.77 -36.09
N PRO A 88 -5.47 15.85 -36.47
CA PRO A 88 -4.62 14.67 -36.43
C PRO A 88 -4.73 14.13 -35.01
N LEU A 89 -5.19 12.89 -34.89
CA LEU A 89 -5.15 12.15 -33.63
C LEU A 89 -3.68 11.96 -33.30
N THR A 90 -3.06 12.97 -32.71
CA THR A 90 -1.83 12.79 -31.96
C THR A 90 -2.20 11.91 -30.80
N ARG A 91 -1.66 10.70 -30.81
CA ARG A 91 -1.62 9.85 -29.63
C ARG A 91 -0.91 10.68 -28.56
N ILE A 92 -1.66 11.28 -27.65
CA ILE A 92 -1.08 11.78 -26.41
C ILE A 92 -0.76 10.49 -25.68
N ASP A 93 0.49 10.03 -25.82
CA ASP A 93 1.03 9.04 -24.91
C ASP A 93 0.91 9.69 -23.54
N TYR A 94 -0.12 9.30 -22.79
CA TYR A 94 -0.33 9.75 -21.43
C TYR A 94 0.78 9.10 -20.62
N THR A 95 1.94 9.75 -20.61
CA THR A 95 3.00 9.42 -19.67
C THR A 95 2.38 9.64 -18.29
N ALA A 96 2.13 8.54 -17.58
CA ALA A 96 1.70 8.62 -16.20
C ALA A 96 2.68 9.57 -15.49
N PRO A 97 2.20 10.60 -14.78
CA PRO A 97 3.08 11.56 -14.15
C PRO A 97 4.07 10.80 -13.29
N GLU A 98 5.35 10.97 -13.58
CA GLU A 98 6.40 10.36 -12.77
C GLU A 98 6.35 11.00 -11.39
N PHE A 99 6.20 10.17 -10.36
CA PHE A 99 6.27 10.65 -8.99
C PHE A 99 7.73 10.95 -8.66
N ASN A 100 8.05 12.23 -8.46
CA ASN A 100 9.41 12.65 -8.08
C ASN A 100 9.74 12.39 -6.58
N THR A 101 8.93 11.61 -5.87
CA THR A 101 9.13 11.34 -4.43
C THR A 101 9.90 10.05 -4.21
N SER A 102 10.73 10.02 -3.16
CA SER A 102 11.37 8.81 -2.65
C SER A 102 10.45 7.96 -1.78
N LEU A 103 9.23 8.42 -1.49
CA LEU A 103 8.28 7.67 -0.70
C LEU A 103 7.71 6.48 -1.50
N PRO A 104 7.56 5.30 -0.89
CA PRO A 104 6.98 4.14 -1.55
C PRO A 104 5.44 4.28 -1.63
N LEU A 105 4.96 5.03 -2.62
CA LEU A 105 3.53 5.22 -2.85
C LEU A 105 2.88 3.91 -3.34
N ARG A 106 1.73 3.56 -2.75
CA ARG A 106 0.87 2.44 -3.18
C ARG A 106 -0.53 2.98 -3.46
N LYS A 107 -1.24 2.43 -4.45
CA LYS A 107 -2.59 2.87 -4.79
C LYS A 107 -3.62 2.01 -4.07
N GLY A 108 -4.44 2.60 -3.21
CA GLY A 108 -5.62 1.93 -2.63
C GLY A 108 -5.34 0.53 -2.07
N SER A 109 -5.98 -0.49 -2.67
CA SER A 109 -5.86 -1.90 -2.27
C SER A 109 -4.60 -2.61 -2.78
N ASP A 110 -3.63 -1.90 -3.38
CA ASP A 110 -2.38 -2.50 -3.86
C ASP A 110 -1.68 -3.28 -2.73
N GLY A 111 -1.56 -4.60 -2.92
CA GLY A 111 -0.96 -5.52 -1.96
C GLY A 111 -1.93 -6.14 -0.95
N PHE A 112 -3.25 -6.02 -1.12
CA PHE A 112 -4.25 -6.70 -0.28
C PHE A 112 -4.09 -8.23 -0.24
N ASP A 113 -3.52 -8.80 -1.29
CA ASP A 113 -3.21 -10.21 -1.51
C ASP A 113 -1.78 -10.56 -1.06
N THR A 114 -1.01 -9.59 -0.57
CA THR A 114 0.34 -9.83 -0.03
C THR A 114 0.23 -10.73 1.19
N ARG A 115 0.83 -11.91 1.10
CA ARG A 115 0.84 -12.87 2.19
C ARG A 115 1.71 -12.36 3.34
N GLN A 116 1.13 -12.26 4.54
CA GLN A 116 1.90 -11.99 5.75
C GLN A 116 2.73 -13.22 6.14
N ASP A 117 4.05 -13.06 6.15
CA ASP A 117 4.97 -14.05 6.65
C ASP A 117 5.06 -14.00 8.17
N TYR A 118 5.36 -15.16 8.78
CA TYR A 118 5.47 -15.33 10.22
C TYR A 118 6.74 -16.10 10.58
N LEU A 119 7.38 -15.69 11.66
CA LEU A 119 8.39 -16.49 12.36
C LEU A 119 7.74 -17.62 13.13
N ILE A 120 6.63 -17.32 13.82
CA ILE A 120 5.76 -18.30 14.47
C ILE A 120 4.34 -18.00 14.01
N LYS A 121 3.73 -18.97 13.31
CA LYS A 121 2.45 -18.73 12.63
C LYS A 121 1.36 -18.28 13.60
N GLY A 122 0.85 -17.06 13.38
CA GLY A 122 -0.22 -16.44 14.17
C GLY A 122 0.24 -15.71 15.44
N TYR A 123 1.54 -15.74 15.77
CA TYR A 123 2.08 -15.12 16.98
C TYR A 123 3.13 -14.05 16.69
N LEU A 124 4.12 -14.36 15.85
CA LEU A 124 5.21 -13.45 15.53
C LEU A 124 5.29 -13.22 14.02
N PRO A 125 4.78 -12.08 13.50
CA PRO A 125 4.93 -11.70 12.11
C PRO A 125 6.41 -11.48 11.76
N SER A 126 6.82 -11.91 10.57
CA SER A 126 8.15 -11.60 10.03
C SER A 126 8.27 -10.09 9.75
N SER A 127 9.51 -9.58 9.75
CA SER A 127 9.82 -8.17 9.45
C SER A 127 9.03 -7.17 10.30
N SER A 128 8.83 -7.50 11.58
CA SER A 128 8.12 -6.66 12.54
C SER A 128 8.94 -6.44 13.81
N VAL A 129 8.64 -5.36 14.52
CA VAL A 129 9.10 -5.14 15.90
C VAL A 129 7.93 -5.50 16.82
N ALA A 130 8.17 -6.38 17.79
CA ALA A 130 7.17 -6.86 18.73
C ALA A 130 7.63 -6.64 20.17
N SER A 131 6.68 -6.36 21.07
CA SER A 131 6.93 -6.21 22.50
C SER A 131 6.12 -7.23 23.29
N ALA A 132 6.80 -8.00 24.14
CA ALA A 132 6.17 -8.90 25.10
C ALA A 132 6.16 -8.23 26.49
N TYR A 133 4.98 -7.91 27.00
CA TYR A 133 4.79 -7.21 28.27
C TYR A 133 4.04 -8.07 29.29
N GLY A 134 4.21 -7.75 30.58
CA GLY A 134 3.60 -8.49 31.69
C GLY A 134 4.32 -8.23 33.01
N ALA A 135 3.68 -8.59 34.13
CA ALA A 135 4.21 -8.38 35.47
C ALA A 135 5.61 -8.99 35.68
N SER A 136 6.39 -8.49 36.64
CA SER A 136 7.66 -9.13 37.01
C SER A 136 7.42 -10.60 37.43
N GLY A 137 8.33 -11.51 37.07
CA GLY A 137 8.19 -12.94 37.35
C GLY A 137 7.18 -13.71 36.48
N SER A 138 6.46 -13.07 35.56
CA SER A 138 5.48 -13.72 34.66
C SER A 138 6.07 -14.56 33.51
N TYR A 139 7.33 -15.00 33.63
CA TYR A 139 7.99 -15.88 32.67
C TYR A 139 8.25 -15.32 31.26
N LYS A 140 8.20 -13.99 31.06
CA LYS A 140 8.52 -13.34 29.77
C LYS A 140 9.85 -13.80 29.16
N SER A 141 10.94 -13.76 29.93
CA SER A 141 12.25 -14.22 29.48
C SER A 141 12.28 -15.72 29.17
N PHE A 142 11.50 -16.52 29.89
CA PHE A 142 11.39 -17.96 29.60
C PHE A 142 10.68 -18.20 28.27
N LEU A 143 9.61 -17.45 28.00
CA LEU A 143 8.91 -17.46 26.71
C LEU A 143 9.81 -16.99 25.57
N ALA A 144 10.58 -15.91 25.77
CA ALA A 144 11.52 -15.39 24.78
C ALA A 144 12.62 -16.42 24.44
N VAL A 145 13.19 -17.09 25.46
CA VAL A 145 14.13 -18.20 25.24
C VAL A 145 13.46 -19.33 24.46
N SER A 146 12.23 -19.71 24.82
CA SER A 146 11.49 -20.75 24.10
C SER A 146 11.32 -20.38 22.62
N TRP A 147 10.88 -19.17 22.29
CA TRP A 147 10.77 -18.73 20.89
C TRP A 147 12.12 -18.80 20.16
N GLY A 148 13.18 -18.29 20.78
CA GLY A 148 14.53 -18.33 20.21
C GLY A 148 14.99 -19.76 19.91
N CYS A 149 14.85 -20.69 20.85
CA CYS A 149 15.24 -22.08 20.66
C CYS A 149 14.45 -22.78 19.54
N HIS A 150 13.13 -22.56 19.49
CA HIS A 150 12.28 -23.13 18.44
C HIS A 150 12.61 -22.57 17.05
N ILE A 151 12.87 -21.27 16.94
CA ILE A 151 13.27 -20.63 15.67
C ILE A 151 14.65 -21.09 15.22
N ALA A 152 15.63 -21.16 16.13
CA ALA A 152 16.98 -21.63 15.82
C ALA A 152 17.01 -23.09 15.32
N THR A 153 16.15 -23.94 15.90
CA THR A 153 16.10 -25.38 15.55
C THR A 153 15.04 -25.74 14.49
N GLY A 154 14.17 -24.80 14.11
CA GLY A 154 13.05 -25.04 13.20
C GLY A 154 11.94 -25.94 13.77
N LYS A 155 11.93 -26.19 15.09
CA LYS A 155 10.92 -27.06 15.72
C LYS A 155 9.59 -26.32 15.93
N PRO A 156 8.43 -26.97 15.73
CA PRO A 156 7.13 -26.35 15.97
C PRO A 156 6.99 -25.82 17.40
N TRP A 157 6.47 -24.61 17.56
CA TRP A 157 6.21 -24.01 18.86
C TRP A 157 4.70 -24.04 19.13
N ALA A 158 4.27 -24.62 20.26
CA ALA A 158 2.86 -24.79 20.61
C ALA A 158 2.00 -25.39 19.46
N GLY A 159 2.57 -26.35 18.72
CA GLY A 159 1.93 -26.98 17.56
C GLY A 159 1.83 -26.09 16.31
N LYS A 160 2.46 -24.91 16.32
CA LYS A 160 2.50 -23.98 15.17
C LYS A 160 3.80 -24.14 14.38
N PRO A 161 3.74 -24.06 13.04
CA PRO A 161 4.95 -24.06 12.22
C PRO A 161 5.79 -22.82 12.49
N VAL A 162 7.10 -23.02 12.43
CA VAL A 162 8.13 -22.03 12.71
C VAL A 162 9.05 -21.89 11.50
N THR A 163 9.42 -20.66 11.17
CA THR A 163 10.38 -20.39 10.09
C THR A 163 11.79 -20.37 10.67
N GLN A 164 12.62 -21.35 10.28
CA GLN A 164 13.95 -21.53 10.84
C GLN A 164 14.94 -20.42 10.45
N GLY A 165 15.84 -20.08 11.38
CA GLY A 165 17.07 -19.36 11.11
C GLY A 165 17.79 -18.95 12.39
N ALA A 166 18.88 -18.20 12.24
CA ALA A 166 19.71 -17.81 13.37
C ALA A 166 19.02 -16.78 14.28
N VAL A 167 19.32 -16.86 15.58
CA VAL A 167 18.73 -16.02 16.62
C VAL A 167 19.83 -15.36 17.43
N ILE A 168 19.68 -14.07 17.71
CA ILE A 168 20.53 -13.34 18.66
C ILE A 168 19.69 -12.97 19.88
N TYR A 169 20.18 -13.33 21.07
CA TYR A 169 19.53 -13.04 22.34
C TYR A 169 20.40 -12.09 23.16
N VAL A 170 19.94 -10.86 23.35
CA VAL A 170 20.60 -9.83 24.14
C VAL A 170 20.09 -9.89 25.58
N VAL A 171 21.00 -10.15 26.52
CA VAL A 171 20.69 -10.30 27.94
C VAL A 171 21.07 -9.02 28.69
N GLY A 172 20.10 -8.13 28.88
CA GLY A 172 20.29 -6.86 29.58
C GLY A 172 20.38 -6.97 31.11
N GLU A 173 19.81 -8.02 31.72
CA GLU A 173 19.74 -8.18 33.19
C GLU A 173 20.87 -9.03 33.81
N GLY A 174 21.79 -9.56 33.01
CA GLY A 174 22.87 -10.44 33.46
C GLY A 174 22.67 -11.91 33.06
N GLY A 175 23.68 -12.46 32.38
CA GLY A 175 23.63 -13.67 31.57
C GLY A 175 23.71 -15.03 32.27
N ILE A 176 23.42 -15.16 33.57
CA ILE A 176 23.60 -16.46 34.26
C ILE A 176 22.36 -17.38 34.09
N GLY A 177 21.16 -16.81 34.00
CA GLY A 177 19.91 -17.58 33.92
C GLY A 177 19.58 -18.10 32.53
N VAL A 178 19.83 -17.31 31.49
CA VAL A 178 19.57 -17.66 30.08
C VAL A 178 20.28 -18.95 29.62
N PRO A 179 21.60 -19.17 29.87
CA PRO A 179 22.27 -20.41 29.44
C PRO A 179 21.64 -21.64 30.08
N ARG A 180 21.26 -21.54 31.36
CA ARG A 180 20.63 -22.65 32.09
C ARG A 180 19.28 -23.02 31.49
N ARG A 181 18.49 -22.02 31.07
CA ARG A 181 17.20 -22.24 30.40
C ARG A 181 17.38 -22.87 29.01
N ILE A 182 18.34 -22.37 28.23
CA ILE A 182 18.69 -22.96 26.92
C ILE A 182 19.11 -24.42 27.11
N ARG A 183 20.02 -24.68 28.07
CA ARG A 183 20.48 -26.04 28.37
C ARG A 183 19.35 -26.99 28.79
N ALA A 184 18.44 -26.50 29.63
CA ALA A 184 17.26 -27.28 30.01
C ALA A 184 16.34 -27.55 28.81
N TRP A 185 16.17 -26.59 27.90
CA TRP A 185 15.41 -26.75 26.67
C TRP A 185 16.07 -27.77 25.72
N GLU A 186 17.40 -27.70 25.56
CA GLU A 186 18.18 -28.68 24.79
C GLU A 186 17.92 -30.11 25.28
N GLN A 187 18.01 -30.33 26.59
CA GLN A 187 17.83 -31.64 27.20
C GLN A 187 16.41 -32.18 27.06
N THR A 188 15.40 -31.30 27.17
CA THR A 188 13.99 -31.73 27.21
C THR A 188 13.34 -31.81 25.84
N ILE A 189 13.68 -30.92 24.90
CA ILE A 189 13.00 -30.76 23.60
C ILE A 189 13.94 -31.06 22.43
N ASN A 190 15.24 -30.81 22.57
CA ASN A 190 16.23 -31.05 21.51
C ASN A 190 16.99 -32.38 21.65
N GLY A 191 16.53 -33.29 22.51
CA GLY A 191 17.18 -34.58 22.72
C GLY A 191 18.60 -34.48 23.29
N GLY A 192 18.92 -33.38 23.98
CA GLY A 192 20.24 -33.10 24.53
C GLY A 192 21.23 -32.44 23.56
N SER A 193 20.87 -32.29 22.28
CA SER A 193 21.71 -31.63 21.28
C SER A 193 21.81 -30.12 21.52
N PRO A 194 23.00 -29.53 21.39
CA PRO A 194 23.19 -28.08 21.51
C PRO A 194 22.47 -27.31 20.39
N ILE A 195 22.24 -26.01 20.61
CA ILE A 195 21.64 -25.10 19.62
C ILE A 195 22.72 -24.17 19.04
N ASP A 196 23.29 -24.56 17.90
CA ASP A 196 24.40 -23.80 17.29
C ASP A 196 23.96 -22.48 16.63
N ALA A 197 22.68 -22.34 16.30
CA ALA A 197 22.12 -21.17 15.62
C ALA A 197 21.55 -20.11 16.59
N LEU A 198 21.78 -20.23 17.90
CA LEU A 198 21.34 -19.26 18.91
C LEU A 198 22.54 -18.64 19.61
N TYR A 199 22.79 -17.37 19.33
CA TYR A 199 23.90 -16.59 19.88
C TYR A 199 23.40 -15.65 20.97
N ARG A 200 24.28 -15.35 21.92
CA ARG A 200 23.97 -14.48 23.04
C ARG A 200 24.91 -13.31 23.12
N VAL A 201 24.35 -12.17 23.50
CA VAL A 201 25.09 -10.96 23.85
C VAL A 201 24.84 -10.70 25.33
N ASP A 202 25.87 -10.87 26.16
CA ASP A 202 25.77 -10.78 27.62
C ASP A 202 26.01 -9.36 28.15
N CYS A 203 25.69 -8.36 27.33
CA CYS A 203 25.65 -6.95 27.68
C CYS A 203 24.39 -6.29 27.10
N PRO A 204 23.87 -5.23 27.73
CA PRO A 204 22.78 -4.45 27.15
C PRO A 204 23.23 -3.78 25.85
N ILE A 205 22.30 -3.68 24.91
CA ILE A 205 22.43 -2.97 23.65
C ILE A 205 21.48 -1.79 23.69
N PHE A 206 21.88 -0.65 23.14
CA PHE A 206 21.11 0.60 23.18
C PHE A 206 20.70 1.01 21.78
N PRO A 207 19.50 0.63 21.28
CA PRO A 207 19.04 0.99 19.94
C PRO A 207 19.00 2.50 19.66
N ALA A 208 18.93 3.34 20.70
CA ALA A 208 19.00 4.80 20.55
C ALA A 208 20.41 5.32 20.20
N SER A 209 21.46 4.51 20.32
CA SER A 209 22.83 4.84 19.92
C SER A 209 23.15 4.24 18.53
N PRO A 210 23.55 5.06 17.55
CA PRO A 210 23.97 4.59 16.24
C PRO A 210 25.12 3.59 16.28
N GLU A 211 26.08 3.79 17.19
CA GLU A 211 27.23 2.90 17.37
C GLU A 211 26.78 1.51 17.84
N SER A 212 25.86 1.47 18.80
CA SER A 212 25.31 0.21 19.30
C SER A 212 24.52 -0.53 18.21
N VAL A 213 23.71 0.18 17.42
CA VAL A 213 22.99 -0.37 16.26
C VAL A 213 23.96 -0.98 15.24
N GLN A 214 25.04 -0.28 14.90
CA GLN A 214 26.05 -0.79 13.97
C GLN A 214 26.72 -2.07 14.48
N GLN A 215 27.02 -2.15 15.78
CA GLN A 215 27.58 -3.36 16.38
C GLN A 215 26.61 -4.55 16.31
N VAL A 216 25.30 -4.32 16.49
CA VAL A 216 24.29 -5.37 16.31
C VAL A 216 24.25 -5.86 14.87
N ILE A 217 24.27 -4.95 13.90
CA ILE A 217 24.27 -5.29 12.47
C ILE A 217 25.51 -6.10 12.10
N GLN A 218 26.68 -5.72 12.64
CA GLN A 218 27.91 -6.47 12.45
C GLN A 218 27.82 -7.86 13.07
N ALA A 219 27.37 -7.97 14.32
CA ALA A 219 27.18 -9.26 14.99
C ALA A 219 26.18 -10.16 14.24
N ALA A 220 25.10 -9.58 13.72
CA ALA A 220 24.12 -10.28 12.86
C ALA A 220 24.77 -10.82 11.58
N SER A 221 25.66 -10.04 10.97
CA SER A 221 26.42 -10.45 9.77
C SER A 221 27.40 -11.58 10.09
N ASP A 222 28.12 -11.49 11.21
CA ASP A 222 29.08 -12.51 11.65
C ASP A 222 28.38 -13.84 11.98
N VAL A 223 27.25 -13.79 12.69
CA VAL A 223 26.43 -14.97 13.00
C VAL A 223 25.86 -15.60 11.73
N LYS A 224 25.39 -14.79 10.78
CA LYS A 224 24.92 -15.27 9.48
C LYS A 224 26.03 -15.99 8.72
N ALA A 225 27.25 -15.43 8.72
CA ALA A 225 28.40 -16.06 8.09
C ALA A 225 28.82 -17.37 8.79
N ALA A 226 28.81 -17.40 10.12
CA ALA A 226 29.19 -18.58 10.90
C ALA A 226 28.19 -19.74 10.78
N THR A 227 26.89 -19.44 10.73
CA THR A 227 25.82 -20.46 10.69
C THR A 227 25.38 -20.81 9.28
N GLY A 228 25.65 -19.96 8.29
CA GLY A 228 25.06 -20.06 6.94
C GLY A 228 23.54 -19.78 6.92
N MET A 229 22.95 -19.39 8.05
CA MET A 229 21.51 -19.15 8.17
C MET A 229 21.21 -17.65 8.22
N PRO A 230 20.07 -17.20 7.65
CA PRO A 230 19.62 -15.83 7.84
C PRO A 230 19.28 -15.58 9.31
N ILE A 231 19.59 -14.37 9.82
CA ILE A 231 19.08 -13.93 11.11
C ILE A 231 17.56 -13.74 11.00
N ARG A 232 16.82 -14.41 11.87
CA ARG A 232 15.35 -14.39 11.87
C ARG A 232 14.76 -13.68 13.07
N LEU A 233 15.49 -13.66 14.19
CA LEU A 233 15.01 -13.02 15.41
C LEU A 233 16.17 -12.42 16.20
N ILE A 234 15.99 -11.19 16.66
CA ILE A 234 16.86 -10.55 17.64
C ILE A 234 15.98 -10.22 18.84
N ILE A 235 16.34 -10.74 20.02
CA ILE A 235 15.59 -10.57 21.27
C ILE A 235 16.34 -9.59 22.14
N LEU A 236 15.67 -8.53 22.59
CA LEU A 236 16.18 -7.58 23.57
C LEU A 236 15.48 -7.83 24.92
N ASP A 237 16.15 -8.50 25.86
CA ASP A 237 15.57 -8.86 27.16
C ASP A 237 16.38 -8.26 28.32
N THR A 238 15.94 -7.20 28.99
CA THR A 238 14.65 -6.49 28.89
C THR A 238 14.76 -5.15 28.19
N LEU A 239 13.61 -4.60 27.75
CA LEU A 239 13.51 -3.25 27.21
C LEU A 239 14.14 -2.23 28.17
N ALA A 240 13.82 -2.29 29.46
CA ALA A 240 14.33 -1.33 30.45
C ALA A 240 15.86 -1.30 30.55
N ARG A 241 16.51 -2.45 30.42
CA ARG A 241 17.98 -2.52 30.42
C ARG A 241 18.60 -2.08 29.11
N CYS A 242 17.89 -2.27 28.00
CA CYS A 242 18.32 -1.83 26.67
C CYS A 242 17.94 -0.36 26.37
N PHE A 243 17.14 0.28 27.24
CA PHE A 243 16.74 1.68 27.11
C PHE A 243 17.84 2.63 27.63
N GLY A 244 18.71 2.15 28.53
CA GLY A 244 19.82 2.93 29.08
C GLY A 244 19.36 3.93 30.14
N GLY A 245 19.97 5.12 30.15
CA GLY A 245 19.62 6.21 31.07
C GLY A 245 18.48 7.11 30.60
N SER A 246 17.82 6.76 29.49
CA SER A 246 16.72 7.50 28.88
C SER A 246 15.38 7.26 29.60
N ASP A 247 14.43 8.19 29.45
CA ASP A 247 13.12 8.08 30.10
C ASP A 247 12.16 7.28 29.22
N GLU A 248 11.80 6.07 29.66
CA GLU A 248 10.84 5.20 28.95
C GLU A 248 9.47 5.86 28.71
N ASN A 249 9.09 6.84 29.52
CA ASN A 249 7.83 7.56 29.40
C ASN A 249 7.91 8.76 28.45
N ALA A 250 9.12 9.20 28.10
CA ALA A 250 9.32 10.27 27.14
C ALA A 250 9.12 9.74 25.72
N ALA A 251 8.06 10.20 25.04
CA ALA A 251 7.74 9.80 23.67
C ALA A 251 8.92 9.99 22.69
N LYS A 252 9.77 11.00 22.93
CA LYS A 252 10.99 11.26 22.16
C LYS A 252 11.98 10.09 22.25
N ASP A 253 12.24 9.62 23.47
CA ASP A 253 13.25 8.59 23.73
C ASP A 253 12.75 7.23 23.24
N MET A 254 11.46 6.93 23.43
CA MET A 254 10.84 5.73 22.87
C MET A 254 10.84 5.75 21.34
N GLY A 255 10.60 6.92 20.73
CA GLY A 255 10.71 7.10 19.28
C GLY A 255 12.11 6.76 18.75
N ALA A 256 13.17 7.23 19.43
CA ALA A 256 14.55 6.90 19.07
C ALA A 256 14.86 5.40 19.21
N PHE A 257 14.36 4.76 20.28
CA PHE A 257 14.51 3.31 20.48
C PHE A 257 13.85 2.50 19.35
N ILE A 258 12.60 2.82 18.99
CA ILE A 258 11.88 2.13 17.92
C ILE A 258 12.55 2.35 16.56
N GLN A 259 13.02 3.57 16.26
CA GLN A 259 13.79 3.85 15.05
C GLN A 259 15.06 2.99 14.98
N GLY A 260 15.81 2.89 16.08
CA GLY A 260 16.98 2.00 16.16
C GLY A 260 16.63 0.54 15.87
N CYS A 261 15.54 0.04 16.45
CA CYS A 261 15.04 -1.31 16.16
C CYS A 261 14.64 -1.49 14.69
N ASP A 262 14.02 -0.48 14.07
CA ASP A 262 13.66 -0.50 12.66
C ASP A 262 14.89 -0.50 11.74
N TYR A 263 15.97 0.20 12.11
CA TYR A 263 17.26 0.13 11.41
C TYR A 263 17.93 -1.24 11.52
N ILE A 264 17.87 -1.88 12.69
CA ILE A 264 18.40 -3.24 12.90
C ILE A 264 17.60 -4.28 12.08
N LYS A 265 16.30 -4.05 11.91
CA LYS A 265 15.38 -4.93 11.18
C LYS A 265 15.56 -4.87 9.65
N ALA A 266 16.01 -3.72 9.12
CA ALA A 266 16.13 -3.44 7.69
C ALA A 266 17.21 -4.31 7.02
#